data_AF-A0A327TF11-F1
#
_entry.id   AF-A0A327TF11-F1
#
_cell.length_a   1.000
_cell.length_b   1.000
_cell.length_c   1.000
_cell.angle_alpha   90.00
_cell.angle_beta   90.00
_cell.angle_gamma   90.00
#
_symmetry.space_group_name_H-M   'P 1'
#
loop_
_entity.id
_entity.type
_entity.pdbx_description
1 polymer ?
#
loop_
_entity_poly.entity_id
_entity_poly.type
_entity_poly.pdbx_seq_one_letter_code
_entity_poly.pdbx_strand_id
1 'polypeptide(L)'
;MPTAERHPNAEPSAPSLPAGPAVPAGSAAPPAAAAPAEPTAPAEPAAPAGPTGPAGERPGPDPSVMREHYRHAGLAEEQLADDPYQQFTRWFQEAGEAGVAEPNAMVLSTADALGVPSARTVLLKGYDRRGFVFFTNYGSRKGTDLAANPNAALLFPWITLARQVIVAGRVEKVGRDETAAYFRTRPHGSQLGAWASEQSSPVADREVLEQRYADLAARYPEGEGVPVPPFWGGYRVVPRSVEFWQGRENRLHDRLRYVATADGWQVERLFP
;
A
#
# COMPACT_ATOMS: atom_id res chain seq x y z
N MET A 1 -48.74 -43.46 -4.59
CA MET A 1 -48.71 -42.22 -3.79
C MET A 1 -47.82 -41.22 -4.51
N PRO A 2 -48.23 -39.96 -4.68
CA PRO A 2 -48.29 -39.34 -5.99
C PRO A 2 -47.40 -38.09 -6.18
N THR A 3 -47.30 -37.70 -7.45
CA THR A 3 -47.19 -36.34 -8.03
C THR A 3 -46.02 -35.42 -7.68
N ALA A 4 -45.32 -35.07 -8.76
CA ALA A 4 -44.50 -33.89 -8.92
C ALA A 4 -45.31 -32.59 -8.80
N GLU A 5 -44.72 -31.58 -8.16
CA GLU A 5 -45.04 -30.17 -8.43
C GLU A 5 -43.75 -29.38 -8.64
N ARG A 6 -43.67 -28.77 -9.83
CA ARG A 6 -42.72 -27.70 -10.17
C ARG A 6 -43.23 -26.43 -9.50
N HIS A 7 -42.39 -25.77 -8.72
CA HIS A 7 -42.57 -24.35 -8.39
C HIS A 7 -41.54 -23.50 -9.13
N PRO A 8 -41.95 -22.40 -9.79
CA PRO A 8 -41.07 -21.57 -10.58
C PRO A 8 -40.31 -20.54 -9.74
N ASN A 9 -39.18 -20.15 -10.32
CA ASN A 9 -38.27 -19.05 -10.00
C ASN A 9 -38.97 -17.81 -9.40
N ALA A 10 -38.46 -17.32 -8.26
CA ALA A 10 -38.76 -15.99 -7.75
C ALA A 10 -37.43 -15.31 -7.37
N GLU A 11 -36.97 -14.39 -8.23
CA GLU A 11 -35.90 -13.45 -7.90
C GLU A 11 -36.38 -12.47 -6.82
N PRO A 12 -35.58 -12.16 -5.79
CA PRO A 12 -35.93 -11.11 -4.85
C PRO A 12 -35.71 -9.73 -5.50
N SER A 13 -36.81 -9.04 -5.79
CA SER A 13 -36.85 -7.67 -6.24
C SER A 13 -36.20 -6.71 -5.22
N ALA A 14 -35.29 -5.86 -5.71
CA ALA A 14 -34.73 -4.77 -4.93
C ALA A 14 -35.76 -3.65 -4.74
N PRO A 15 -35.86 -3.01 -3.55
CA PRO A 15 -36.79 -1.90 -3.36
C PRO A 15 -36.28 -0.62 -4.04
N SER A 16 -37.09 -0.05 -4.92
CA SER A 16 -36.90 1.26 -5.55
C SER A 16 -37.18 2.40 -4.56
N LEU A 17 -36.35 3.43 -4.55
CA LEU A 17 -36.52 4.66 -3.77
C LEU A 17 -37.43 5.67 -4.51
N PRO A 18 -38.33 6.41 -3.84
CA PRO A 18 -39.10 7.49 -4.46
C PRO A 18 -38.33 8.82 -4.49
N ALA A 19 -38.56 9.60 -5.56
CA ALA A 19 -37.97 10.91 -5.83
C ALA A 19 -38.55 12.03 -4.92
N GLY A 20 -37.68 12.91 -4.42
CA GLY A 20 -38.05 14.13 -3.69
C GLY A 20 -38.18 15.38 -4.60
N PRO A 21 -38.94 16.42 -4.22
CA PRO A 21 -39.26 17.55 -5.08
C PRO A 21 -38.18 18.65 -5.08
N ALA A 22 -38.26 19.50 -6.12
CA ALA A 22 -37.30 20.51 -6.53
C ALA A 22 -37.34 21.85 -5.77
N VAL A 23 -36.23 22.58 -5.90
CA VAL A 23 -35.86 23.92 -5.39
C VAL A 23 -36.61 25.06 -6.10
N PRO A 24 -36.78 26.25 -5.46
CA PRO A 24 -36.85 27.51 -6.20
C PRO A 24 -35.68 28.47 -5.91
N ALA A 25 -35.36 29.26 -6.93
CA ALA A 25 -34.23 30.17 -7.08
C ALA A 25 -34.58 31.66 -6.79
N GLY A 26 -33.53 32.50 -6.69
CA GLY A 26 -33.57 33.98 -6.74
C GLY A 26 -32.83 34.62 -5.55
N SER A 27 -31.89 35.56 -5.67
CA SER A 27 -31.76 36.69 -6.60
C SER A 27 -30.32 37.23 -6.67
N ALA A 28 -29.98 37.90 -7.77
CA ALA A 28 -28.66 38.42 -8.15
C ALA A 28 -28.41 39.91 -7.82
N ALA A 29 -27.13 40.30 -7.98
CA ALA A 29 -26.35 41.54 -7.73
C ALA A 29 -26.89 42.90 -8.24
N PRO A 30 -26.26 44.07 -7.89
CA PRO A 30 -25.13 44.63 -8.70
C PRO A 30 -24.06 45.48 -7.91
N PRO A 31 -23.04 46.08 -8.58
CA PRO A 31 -21.72 46.44 -8.01
C PRO A 31 -21.40 47.96 -7.91
N ALA A 32 -20.15 48.25 -7.50
CA ALA A 32 -19.26 49.39 -7.86
C ALA A 32 -18.86 50.37 -6.73
N ALA A 33 -17.55 50.61 -6.58
CA ALA A 33 -16.91 51.94 -6.63
C ALA A 33 -15.37 51.82 -6.52
N ALA A 34 -14.68 52.57 -7.39
CA ALA A 34 -13.22 52.72 -7.46
C ALA A 34 -12.82 54.15 -7.02
N ALA A 35 -11.57 54.32 -6.54
CA ALA A 35 -10.64 55.48 -6.68
C ALA A 35 -9.72 55.62 -5.44
N PRO A 36 -8.57 56.34 -5.50
CA PRO A 36 -7.94 57.05 -6.63
C PRO A 36 -6.48 56.60 -6.92
N ALA A 37 -5.96 57.11 -8.04
CA ALA A 37 -4.57 57.03 -8.45
C ALA A 37 -3.76 58.20 -7.86
N GLU A 38 -2.49 57.94 -7.51
CA GLU A 38 -1.50 58.96 -7.12
C GLU A 38 -0.13 58.67 -7.78
N PRO A 39 0.75 59.69 -7.87
CA PRO A 39 1.41 60.08 -9.12
C PRO A 39 2.75 59.41 -9.40
N THR A 40 3.05 59.38 -10.71
CA THR A 40 4.28 58.89 -11.34
C THR A 40 5.53 59.59 -10.83
N ALA A 41 6.48 58.83 -10.27
CA ALA A 41 7.83 59.28 -9.98
C ALA A 41 8.75 59.15 -11.23
N PRO A 42 9.76 60.02 -11.40
CA PRO A 42 10.57 60.10 -12.62
C PRO A 42 11.52 58.90 -12.77
N ALA A 43 11.80 58.57 -14.03
CA ALA A 43 12.63 57.43 -14.45
C ALA A 43 14.07 57.51 -13.94
N GLU A 44 14.54 56.46 -13.27
CA GLU A 44 15.96 56.19 -13.04
C GLU A 44 16.63 55.66 -14.32
N PRO A 45 17.91 56.02 -14.57
CA PRO A 45 18.62 55.62 -15.79
C PRO A 45 18.93 54.12 -15.80
N ALA A 46 18.80 53.53 -16.99
CA ALA A 46 18.97 52.10 -17.24
C ALA A 46 20.33 51.57 -16.75
N ALA A 47 20.28 50.59 -15.84
CA ALA A 47 21.39 49.67 -15.58
C ALA A 47 21.67 48.81 -16.83
N PRO A 48 22.92 48.44 -17.12
CA PRO A 48 23.27 47.75 -18.35
C PRO A 48 22.57 46.40 -18.45
N ALA A 49 22.03 46.10 -19.63
CA ALA A 49 21.40 44.82 -19.95
C ALA A 49 22.37 43.67 -19.65
N GLY A 50 22.10 42.93 -18.57
CA GLY A 50 22.62 41.58 -18.40
C GLY A 50 22.12 40.69 -19.55
N PRO A 51 22.84 39.61 -19.91
CA PRO A 51 22.49 38.80 -21.05
C PRO A 51 21.06 38.29 -20.92
N THR A 52 20.19 38.71 -21.84
CA THR A 52 18.86 38.15 -22.07
C THR A 52 19.01 36.76 -22.69
N GLY A 53 19.42 35.80 -21.87
CA GLY A 53 19.17 34.39 -22.15
C GLY A 53 17.67 34.11 -22.03
N PRO A 54 17.11 33.14 -22.80
CA PRO A 54 15.74 32.70 -22.59
C PRO A 54 15.57 32.31 -21.13
N ALA A 55 14.41 32.63 -20.53
CA ALA A 55 14.10 32.34 -19.12
C ALA A 55 14.48 30.89 -18.81
N GLY A 56 15.65 30.72 -18.18
CA GLY A 56 16.29 29.44 -18.01
C GLY A 56 15.44 28.59 -17.09
N GLU A 57 14.87 27.53 -17.65
CA GLU A 57 14.28 26.43 -16.91
C GLU A 57 15.32 25.98 -15.89
N ARG A 58 15.09 26.27 -14.60
CA ARG A 58 15.98 25.79 -13.55
C ARG A 58 15.95 24.28 -13.66
N PRO A 59 17.08 23.61 -13.98
CA PRO A 59 17.07 22.16 -14.06
C PRO A 59 16.57 21.63 -12.72
N GLY A 60 15.65 20.68 -12.78
CA GLY A 60 15.18 19.98 -11.59
C GLY A 60 16.36 19.39 -10.82
N PRO A 61 16.18 19.06 -9.54
CA PRO A 61 17.26 18.52 -8.73
C PRO A 61 17.81 17.25 -9.39
N ASP A 62 19.14 17.16 -9.52
CA ASP A 62 19.81 16.01 -10.12
C ASP A 62 19.83 14.83 -9.12
N PRO A 63 19.12 13.71 -9.39
CA PRO A 63 19.13 12.56 -8.50
C PRO A 63 20.50 11.88 -8.40
N SER A 64 21.40 12.09 -9.37
CA SER A 64 22.69 11.41 -9.43
C SER A 64 23.62 11.79 -8.28
N VAL A 65 23.43 12.98 -7.69
CA VAL A 65 24.24 13.51 -6.58
C VAL A 65 23.62 13.28 -5.20
N MET A 66 22.40 12.76 -5.10
CA MET A 66 21.70 12.54 -3.82
C MET A 66 22.16 11.30 -3.05
N ARG A 67 23.29 10.72 -3.44
CA ARG A 67 23.74 9.43 -2.93
C ARG A 67 24.39 9.57 -1.57
N GLU A 68 23.90 8.79 -0.62
CA GLU A 68 24.49 8.63 0.71
C GLU A 68 25.67 7.65 0.73
N HIS A 69 26.62 7.90 1.65
CA HIS A 69 27.76 7.03 1.92
C HIS A 69 27.49 6.15 3.15
N TYR A 70 27.28 4.84 2.92
CA TYR A 70 26.99 3.88 3.99
C TYR A 70 28.22 3.54 4.83
N ARG A 71 28.08 3.52 6.16
CA ARG A 71 29.15 3.16 7.12
C ARG A 71 28.78 2.09 8.14
N HIS A 72 27.79 1.25 7.83
CA HIS A 72 27.29 0.24 8.77
C HIS A 72 28.24 -0.95 8.91
N ALA A 73 28.16 -1.66 10.04
CA ALA A 73 28.82 -2.95 10.21
C ALA A 73 28.41 -3.93 9.09
N GLY A 74 29.34 -4.79 8.66
CA GLY A 74 29.09 -5.78 7.61
C GLY A 74 28.14 -6.90 8.04
N LEU A 75 27.68 -7.67 7.06
CA LEU A 75 26.90 -8.89 7.26
C LEU A 75 27.67 -10.10 6.72
N ALA A 76 28.12 -10.97 7.63
CA ALA A 76 28.82 -12.21 7.34
C ALA A 76 27.93 -13.44 7.53
N GLU A 77 28.26 -14.53 6.83
CA GLU A 77 27.53 -15.79 6.82
C GLU A 77 27.42 -16.40 8.22
N GLU A 78 28.46 -16.28 9.04
CA GLU A 78 28.51 -16.85 10.39
C GLU A 78 27.60 -16.10 11.37
N GLN A 79 27.16 -14.89 11.01
CA GLN A 79 26.25 -14.07 11.82
C GLN A 79 24.78 -14.37 11.52
N LEU A 80 24.50 -15.12 10.45
CA LEU A 80 23.15 -15.49 10.06
C LEU A 80 22.53 -16.46 11.06
N ALA A 81 21.21 -16.33 11.24
CA ALA A 81 20.43 -17.35 11.92
C ALA A 81 20.30 -18.63 11.06
N ASP A 82 19.91 -19.74 11.68
CA ASP A 82 19.75 -21.03 10.99
C ASP A 82 18.62 -21.00 9.93
N ASP A 83 17.65 -20.10 10.08
CA ASP A 83 16.53 -19.94 9.16
C ASP A 83 16.19 -18.45 8.92
N PRO A 84 15.58 -18.11 7.77
CA PRO A 84 15.33 -16.73 7.42
C PRO A 84 14.28 -16.05 8.29
N TYR A 85 13.42 -16.80 8.97
CA TYR A 85 12.39 -16.22 9.85
C TYR A 85 13.02 -15.73 11.15
N GLN A 86 13.95 -16.50 11.71
CA GLN A 86 14.75 -16.06 12.85
C GLN A 86 15.62 -14.85 12.47
N GLN A 87 16.26 -14.87 11.30
CA GLN A 87 17.05 -13.72 10.83
C GLN A 87 16.17 -12.47 10.62
N PHE A 88 14.99 -12.64 10.02
CA PHE A 88 14.02 -11.55 9.88
C PHE A 88 13.60 -11.00 11.24
N THR A 89 13.31 -11.87 12.21
CA THR A 89 12.91 -11.47 13.57
C THR A 89 13.96 -10.57 14.20
N ARG A 90 15.26 -10.95 14.11
CA ARG A 90 16.37 -10.14 14.63
C ARG A 90 16.39 -8.75 14.00
N TRP A 91 16.43 -8.66 12.67
CA TRP A 91 16.49 -7.36 12.02
C TRP A 91 15.20 -6.53 12.18
N PHE A 92 14.03 -7.18 12.27
CA PHE A 92 12.77 -6.49 12.51
C PHE A 92 12.72 -5.86 13.90
N GLN A 93 13.26 -6.54 14.91
CA GLN A 93 13.44 -5.99 16.27
C GLN A 93 14.41 -4.80 16.24
N GLU A 94 15.57 -4.96 15.61
CA GLU A 94 16.57 -3.89 15.46
C GLU A 94 15.99 -2.66 14.72
N ALA A 95 15.15 -2.88 13.70
CA ALA A 95 14.45 -1.80 12.98
C ALA A 95 13.48 -1.04 13.89
N GLY A 96 12.75 -1.75 14.76
CA GLY A 96 11.89 -1.14 15.77
C GLY A 96 12.68 -0.33 16.80
N GLU A 97 13.76 -0.91 17.34
CA GLU A 97 14.63 -0.27 18.34
C GLU A 97 15.34 0.97 17.80
N ALA A 98 15.73 0.95 16.51
CA ALA A 98 16.35 2.08 15.83
C ALA A 98 15.34 3.18 15.42
N GLY A 99 14.05 3.01 15.70
CA GLY A 99 13.02 4.01 15.39
C GLY A 99 12.74 4.17 13.90
N VAL A 100 12.90 3.11 13.09
CA VAL A 100 12.46 3.12 11.70
C VAL A 100 10.95 3.40 11.67
N ALA A 101 10.51 4.37 10.87
CA ALA A 101 9.09 4.67 10.72
C ALA A 101 8.37 3.49 10.05
N GLU A 102 7.30 2.99 10.69
CA GLU A 102 6.53 1.82 10.24
C GLU A 102 7.42 0.65 9.76
N PRO A 103 8.21 0.01 10.64
CA PRO A 103 9.16 -1.03 10.22
C PRO A 103 8.46 -2.24 9.59
N ASN A 104 7.16 -2.40 9.82
CA ASN A 104 6.29 -3.42 9.24
C ASN A 104 5.66 -3.01 7.89
N ALA A 105 5.88 -1.79 7.41
CA ALA A 105 5.53 -1.41 6.04
C ALA A 105 6.46 -2.11 5.04
N MET A 106 5.86 -2.67 3.99
CA MET A 106 6.56 -3.40 2.96
C MET A 106 5.97 -3.10 1.59
N VAL A 107 6.81 -3.07 0.57
CA VAL A 107 6.37 -3.00 -0.83
C VAL A 107 6.00 -4.40 -1.27
N LEU A 108 4.74 -4.59 -1.65
CA LEU A 108 4.24 -5.82 -2.26
C LEU A 108 4.20 -5.66 -3.78
N SER A 109 4.99 -6.49 -4.46
CA SER A 109 4.98 -6.61 -5.91
C SER A 109 4.21 -7.85 -6.34
N THR A 110 3.27 -7.67 -7.26
CA THR A 110 2.46 -8.71 -7.91
C THR A 110 2.58 -8.57 -9.42
N ALA A 111 2.12 -9.55 -10.18
CA ALA A 111 2.01 -9.44 -11.62
C ALA A 111 0.69 -10.03 -12.09
N ASP A 112 0.12 -9.47 -13.16
CA ASP A 112 -1.10 -10.02 -13.75
C ASP A 112 -0.82 -11.31 -14.54
N ALA A 113 -1.85 -11.85 -15.19
CA ALA A 113 -1.77 -13.07 -15.99
C ALA A 113 -0.80 -12.98 -17.19
N LEU A 114 -0.51 -11.76 -17.66
CA LEU A 114 0.44 -11.51 -18.76
C LEU A 114 1.85 -11.24 -18.24
N GLY A 115 2.05 -11.25 -16.93
CA GLY A 115 3.34 -10.97 -16.29
C GLY A 115 3.63 -9.47 -16.14
N VAL A 116 2.66 -8.58 -16.33
CA VAL A 116 2.87 -7.14 -16.13
C VAL A 116 2.90 -6.85 -14.63
N PRO A 117 4.02 -6.33 -14.09
CA PRO A 117 4.17 -6.12 -12.67
C PRO A 117 3.42 -4.89 -12.16
N SER A 118 3.00 -4.94 -10.90
CA SER A 118 2.47 -3.79 -10.17
C SER A 118 2.92 -3.83 -8.70
N ALA A 119 3.19 -2.68 -8.11
CA ALA A 119 3.72 -2.55 -6.75
C ALA A 119 2.91 -1.54 -5.92
N ARG A 120 2.87 -1.76 -4.60
CA ARG A 120 2.28 -0.83 -3.62
C ARG A 120 2.77 -1.16 -2.21
N THR A 121 2.70 -0.20 -1.30
CA THR A 121 2.92 -0.45 0.12
C THR A 121 1.73 -1.18 0.74
N VAL A 122 2.03 -2.20 1.56
CA VAL A 122 1.10 -2.87 2.46
C VAL A 122 1.79 -3.05 3.82
N LEU A 123 1.03 -3.43 4.85
CA LEU A 123 1.58 -3.66 6.18
C LEU A 123 1.65 -5.15 6.48
N LEU A 124 2.81 -5.62 6.95
CA LEU A 124 2.96 -6.93 7.57
C LEU A 124 2.11 -6.97 8.85
N LYS A 125 1.30 -8.03 8.99
CA LYS A 125 0.38 -8.26 10.12
C LYS A 125 0.70 -9.51 10.93
N GLY A 126 1.53 -10.38 10.41
CA GLY A 126 2.04 -11.55 11.13
C GLY A 126 3.11 -12.23 10.30
N TYR A 127 3.99 -12.96 10.96
CA TYR A 127 4.96 -13.81 10.30
C TYR A 127 5.31 -14.96 11.25
N ASP A 128 5.53 -16.13 10.68
CA ASP A 128 5.96 -17.34 11.37
C ASP A 128 6.63 -18.25 10.34
N ARG A 129 7.00 -19.49 10.73
CA ARG A 129 7.67 -20.44 9.84
C ARG A 129 6.87 -20.82 8.58
N ARG A 130 5.58 -20.50 8.51
CA ARG A 130 4.73 -20.69 7.33
C ARG A 130 4.82 -19.53 6.33
N GLY A 131 5.29 -18.35 6.74
CA GLY A 131 5.43 -17.19 5.86
C GLY A 131 4.93 -15.87 6.44
N PHE A 132 4.82 -14.87 5.56
CA PHE A 132 4.54 -13.47 5.89
C PHE A 132 3.10 -13.09 5.52
N VAL A 133 2.34 -12.53 6.46
CA VAL A 133 0.90 -12.27 6.32
C VAL A 133 0.59 -10.79 6.14
N PHE A 134 -0.26 -10.49 5.17
CA PHE A 134 -0.91 -9.18 5.02
C PHE A 134 -2.39 -9.35 4.71
N PHE A 135 -3.19 -8.31 4.95
CA PHE A 135 -4.63 -8.33 4.68
C PHE A 135 -5.02 -7.30 3.64
N THR A 136 -6.00 -7.63 2.80
CA THR A 136 -6.41 -6.78 1.68
C THR A 136 -7.83 -7.09 1.20
N ASN A 137 -8.30 -6.31 0.23
CA ASN A 137 -9.51 -6.60 -0.53
C ASN A 137 -9.16 -7.51 -1.71
N TYR A 138 -9.81 -8.68 -1.78
CA TYR A 138 -9.59 -9.69 -2.83
C TYR A 138 -10.03 -9.21 -4.23
N GLY A 139 -10.92 -8.23 -4.33
CA GLY A 139 -11.33 -7.60 -5.60
C GLY A 139 -10.37 -6.50 -6.09
N SER A 140 -9.37 -6.12 -5.29
CA SER A 140 -8.40 -5.10 -5.70
C SER A 140 -7.44 -5.60 -6.78
N ARG A 141 -6.70 -4.69 -7.44
CA ARG A 141 -5.72 -5.05 -8.48
C ARG A 141 -4.73 -6.12 -8.00
N LYS A 142 -4.20 -5.99 -6.78
CA LYS A 142 -3.30 -7.01 -6.20
C LYS A 142 -4.03 -8.32 -5.92
N GLY A 143 -5.31 -8.27 -5.54
CA GLY A 143 -6.13 -9.45 -5.30
C GLY A 143 -6.43 -10.22 -6.58
N THR A 144 -6.73 -9.51 -7.68
CA THR A 144 -6.93 -10.09 -9.01
C THR A 144 -5.62 -10.63 -9.59
N ASP A 145 -4.52 -9.88 -9.45
CA ASP A 145 -3.18 -10.36 -9.86
C ASP A 145 -2.84 -11.67 -9.16
N LEU A 146 -2.98 -11.73 -7.82
CA LEU A 146 -2.65 -12.90 -7.02
C LEU A 146 -3.57 -14.11 -7.25
N ALA A 147 -4.82 -13.87 -7.68
CA ALA A 147 -5.73 -14.94 -8.07
C ALA A 147 -5.30 -15.59 -9.40
N ALA A 148 -4.77 -14.81 -10.34
CA ALA A 148 -4.31 -15.30 -11.63
C ALA A 148 -2.85 -15.82 -11.61
N ASN A 149 -1.99 -15.17 -10.84
CA ASN A 149 -0.58 -15.48 -10.68
C ASN A 149 -0.20 -15.44 -9.20
N PRO A 150 -0.10 -16.61 -8.53
CA PRO A 150 0.09 -16.67 -7.09
C PRO A 150 1.55 -16.41 -6.67
N ASN A 151 2.37 -15.72 -7.48
CA ASN A 151 3.73 -15.35 -7.11
C ASN A 151 3.77 -13.89 -6.66
N ALA A 152 4.52 -13.62 -5.58
CA ALA A 152 4.68 -12.28 -5.04
C ALA A 152 6.10 -12.05 -4.53
N ALA A 153 6.50 -10.78 -4.49
CA ALA A 153 7.69 -10.33 -3.77
C ALA A 153 7.32 -9.28 -2.73
N LEU A 154 7.96 -9.34 -1.57
CA LEU A 154 7.91 -8.34 -0.51
C LEU A 154 9.29 -7.69 -0.39
N LEU A 155 9.33 -6.38 -0.25
CA LEU A 155 10.54 -5.63 0.10
C LEU A 155 10.28 -4.80 1.36
N PHE A 156 11.13 -4.96 2.37
CA PHE A 156 11.17 -4.12 3.56
C PHE A 156 12.29 -3.09 3.39
N PRO A 157 11.97 -1.82 3.06
CA PRO A 157 12.98 -0.82 2.77
C PRO A 157 13.35 -0.05 4.05
N TRP A 158 14.19 -0.65 4.92
CA TRP A 158 14.70 0.03 6.11
C TRP A 158 15.85 0.97 5.73
N ILE A 159 15.52 2.02 4.97
CA ILE A 159 16.45 2.95 4.33
C ILE A 159 17.40 3.58 5.34
N THR A 160 16.90 3.99 6.51
CA THR A 160 17.71 4.63 7.57
C THR A 160 18.75 3.71 8.19
N LEU A 161 18.60 2.39 8.04
CA LEU A 161 19.58 1.38 8.46
C LEU A 161 20.46 0.88 7.31
N ALA A 162 20.23 1.40 6.11
CA ALA A 162 20.77 0.84 4.87
C ALA A 162 20.53 -0.68 4.80
N ARG A 163 19.32 -1.13 5.15
CA ARG A 163 18.95 -2.54 5.12
C ARG A 163 17.75 -2.76 4.23
N GLN A 164 17.76 -3.91 3.55
CA GLN A 164 16.59 -4.42 2.86
C GLN A 164 16.40 -5.89 3.19
N VAL A 165 15.15 -6.28 3.38
CA VAL A 165 14.76 -7.70 3.35
C VAL A 165 13.86 -7.92 2.15
N ILE A 166 14.23 -8.88 1.29
CA ILE A 166 13.50 -9.22 0.08
C ILE A 166 12.97 -10.65 0.24
N VAL A 167 11.66 -10.81 0.27
CA VAL A 167 11.00 -12.12 0.33
C VAL A 167 10.39 -12.40 -1.03
N ALA A 168 10.71 -13.52 -1.65
CA ALA A 168 10.06 -13.96 -2.90
C ALA A 168 9.42 -15.34 -2.68
N GLY A 169 8.16 -15.49 -3.09
CA GLY A 169 7.40 -16.69 -2.76
C GLY A 169 6.06 -16.82 -3.45
N ARG A 170 5.35 -17.90 -3.13
CA ARG A 170 3.95 -18.06 -3.54
C ARG A 170 3.01 -17.51 -2.47
N VAL A 171 1.83 -17.07 -2.86
CA VAL A 171 0.78 -16.65 -1.93
C VAL A 171 -0.25 -17.74 -1.70
N GLU A 172 -0.76 -17.79 -0.49
CA GLU A 172 -1.90 -18.60 -0.07
C GLU A 172 -2.92 -17.72 0.64
N LYS A 173 -4.22 -18.02 0.48
CA LYS A 173 -5.25 -17.31 1.25
C LYS A 173 -5.23 -17.78 2.70
N VAL A 174 -5.30 -16.82 3.60
CA VAL A 174 -5.51 -17.09 5.02
C VAL A 174 -6.96 -17.55 5.25
N GLY A 175 -7.17 -18.45 6.20
CA GLY A 175 -8.49 -18.97 6.54
C GLY A 175 -9.49 -17.89 6.98
N ARG A 176 -10.79 -18.20 6.87
CA ARG A 176 -11.87 -17.25 7.25
C ARG A 176 -11.85 -16.93 8.74
N ASP A 177 -11.49 -17.88 9.59
CA ASP A 177 -11.42 -17.65 11.05
C ASP A 177 -10.28 -16.70 11.44
N GLU A 178 -9.08 -16.92 10.89
CA GLU A 178 -7.93 -16.00 11.09
C GLU A 178 -8.22 -14.62 10.50
N THR A 179 -8.90 -14.56 9.35
CA THR A 179 -9.40 -13.30 8.78
C THR A 179 -10.39 -12.59 9.70
N ALA A 180 -11.36 -13.31 10.26
CA ALA A 180 -12.36 -12.72 11.14
C ALA A 180 -11.74 -12.27 12.47
N ALA A 181 -10.81 -13.06 13.01
CA ALA A 181 -10.05 -12.71 14.21
C ALA A 181 -9.30 -11.39 14.00
N TYR A 182 -8.52 -11.27 12.92
CA TYR A 182 -7.79 -10.04 12.63
C TYR A 182 -8.72 -8.85 12.29
N PHE A 183 -9.80 -9.07 11.54
CA PHE A 183 -10.74 -7.99 11.19
C PHE A 183 -11.32 -7.31 12.43
N ARG A 184 -11.69 -8.10 13.44
CA ARG A 184 -12.23 -7.59 14.72
C ARG A 184 -11.25 -6.72 15.50
N THR A 185 -9.94 -6.91 15.34
CA THR A 185 -8.94 -6.08 16.04
C THR A 185 -8.69 -4.73 15.35
N ARG A 186 -9.23 -4.51 14.15
CA ARG A 186 -9.02 -3.26 13.41
C ARG A 186 -9.84 -2.14 14.06
N PRO A 187 -9.37 -0.87 14.05
CA PRO A 187 -10.19 0.27 14.46
C PRO A 187 -11.54 0.28 13.76
N HIS A 188 -12.60 0.69 14.43
CA HIS A 188 -13.96 0.65 13.90
C HIS A 188 -14.07 1.33 12.52
N GLY A 189 -13.51 2.54 12.36
CA GLY A 189 -13.48 3.21 11.05
C GLY A 189 -12.72 2.45 9.95
N SER A 190 -11.71 1.66 10.30
CA SER A 190 -11.04 0.76 9.34
C SER A 190 -11.90 -0.43 8.93
N GLN A 191 -12.75 -0.93 9.82
CA GLN A 191 -13.74 -1.98 9.52
C GLN A 191 -14.79 -1.44 8.54
N LEU A 192 -15.33 -0.24 8.80
CA LEU A 192 -16.26 0.45 7.90
C LEU A 192 -15.63 0.76 6.54
N GLY A 193 -14.41 1.30 6.52
CA GLY A 193 -13.69 1.61 5.28
C GLY A 193 -13.45 0.39 4.39
N ALA A 194 -13.36 -0.82 4.96
CA ALA A 194 -13.25 -2.04 4.18
C ALA A 194 -14.56 -2.42 3.46
N TRP A 195 -15.71 -2.01 3.98
CA TRP A 195 -17.01 -2.13 3.28
C TRP A 195 -17.23 -1.00 2.28
N ALA A 196 -16.88 0.23 2.64
CA ALA A 196 -17.15 1.42 1.82
C ALA A 196 -16.39 1.40 0.47
N SER A 197 -15.22 0.77 0.44
CA SER A 197 -14.30 0.81 -0.70
C SER A 197 -14.29 -0.49 -1.51
N GLU A 198 -14.75 -0.39 -2.76
CA GLU A 198 -14.41 -1.32 -3.84
C GLU A 198 -12.96 -1.03 -4.30
N GLN A 199 -12.00 -1.44 -3.48
CA GLN A 199 -10.60 -1.04 -3.62
C GLN A 199 -10.07 -1.28 -5.05
N SER A 200 -9.47 -0.25 -5.65
CA SER A 200 -8.92 -0.23 -7.01
C SER A 200 -9.92 -0.09 -8.16
N SER A 201 -11.23 -0.08 -7.90
CA SER A 201 -12.22 0.33 -8.90
C SER A 201 -12.24 1.86 -9.04
N PRO A 202 -12.51 2.40 -10.25
CA PRO A 202 -12.79 3.82 -10.42
C PRO A 202 -14.00 4.25 -9.57
N VAL A 203 -13.91 5.42 -8.97
CA VAL A 203 -15.02 6.10 -8.30
C VAL A 203 -15.21 7.45 -8.97
N ALA A 204 -16.44 7.95 -9.06
CA ALA A 204 -16.75 9.21 -9.73
C ALA A 204 -15.96 10.38 -9.09
N ASP A 205 -15.99 10.45 -7.77
CA ASP A 205 -15.33 11.49 -6.99
C ASP A 205 -15.17 11.05 -5.52
N ARG A 206 -14.66 11.97 -4.69
CA ARG A 206 -14.45 11.78 -3.26
C ARG A 206 -15.77 11.71 -2.47
N GLU A 207 -16.79 12.46 -2.88
CA GLU A 207 -18.06 12.59 -2.16
C GLU A 207 -18.81 11.25 -2.14
N VAL A 208 -18.77 10.49 -3.25
CA VAL A 208 -19.35 9.13 -3.30
C VAL A 208 -18.74 8.19 -2.26
N LEU A 209 -17.42 8.26 -2.04
CA LEU A 209 -16.75 7.43 -1.02
C LEU A 209 -17.17 7.85 0.40
N GLU A 210 -17.26 9.16 0.64
CA GLU A 210 -17.65 9.71 1.95
C GLU A 210 -19.11 9.39 2.29
N GLN A 211 -20.01 9.48 1.30
CA GLN A 211 -21.40 9.09 1.48
C GLN A 211 -21.54 7.60 1.82
N ARG A 212 -20.86 6.72 1.07
CA ARG A 212 -20.84 5.27 1.36
C ARG A 212 -20.33 4.98 2.77
N TYR A 213 -19.29 5.70 3.21
CA TYR A 213 -18.77 5.57 4.56
C TYR A 213 -19.80 6.05 5.61
N ALA A 214 -20.43 7.19 5.40
CA ALA A 214 -21.44 7.75 6.31
C ALA A 214 -22.65 6.81 6.46
N ASP A 215 -23.14 6.24 5.36
CA ASP A 215 -24.23 5.26 5.37
C ASP A 215 -23.86 4.02 6.21
N LEU A 216 -22.63 3.55 6.09
CA LEU A 216 -22.11 2.42 6.87
C LEU A 216 -21.92 2.78 8.35
N ALA A 217 -21.46 3.98 8.66
CA ALA A 217 -21.31 4.46 10.03
C ALA A 217 -22.67 4.62 10.72
N ALA A 218 -23.70 5.05 10.01
CA ALA A 218 -25.08 5.08 10.51
C ALA A 218 -25.65 3.67 10.72
N ARG A 219 -25.29 2.72 9.84
CA ARG A 219 -25.75 1.33 9.92
C ARG A 219 -25.05 0.50 10.99
N TYR A 220 -23.77 0.77 11.24
CA TYR A 220 -22.97 0.09 12.26
C TYR A 220 -22.29 1.12 13.15
N PRO A 221 -23.00 1.64 14.17
CA PRO A 221 -22.43 2.56 15.14
C PRO A 221 -21.23 1.97 15.90
N GLU A 222 -20.41 2.86 16.46
CA GLU A 222 -19.27 2.43 17.27
C GLU A 222 -19.72 1.62 18.50
N GLY A 223 -19.02 0.52 18.76
CA GLY A 223 -19.41 -0.48 19.77
C GLY A 223 -20.27 -1.63 19.22
N GLU A 224 -20.85 -1.48 18.03
CA GLU A 224 -21.50 -2.59 17.33
C GLU A 224 -20.52 -3.43 16.50
N GLY A 225 -20.86 -4.70 16.29
CA GLY A 225 -20.06 -5.62 15.49
C GLY A 225 -20.23 -5.37 14.00
N VAL A 226 -19.18 -4.89 13.32
CA VAL A 226 -19.16 -4.82 11.86
C VAL A 226 -18.86 -6.23 11.30
N PRO A 227 -19.73 -6.80 10.44
CA PRO A 227 -19.47 -8.10 9.84
C PRO A 227 -18.25 -8.04 8.93
N VAL A 228 -17.52 -9.14 8.79
CA VAL A 228 -16.36 -9.22 7.89
C VAL A 228 -16.86 -9.28 6.44
N PRO A 229 -16.43 -8.38 5.54
CA PRO A 229 -16.81 -8.48 4.14
C PRO A 229 -16.38 -9.83 3.52
N PRO A 230 -17.19 -10.44 2.64
CA PRO A 230 -16.83 -11.70 1.99
C PRO A 230 -15.63 -11.54 1.04
N PHE A 231 -15.44 -10.34 0.49
CA PHE A 231 -14.35 -9.99 -0.41
C PHE A 231 -13.08 -9.49 0.32
N TRP A 232 -13.04 -9.54 1.65
CA TRP A 232 -11.89 -9.09 2.44
C TRP A 232 -11.22 -10.25 3.17
N GLY A 233 -9.89 -10.25 3.21
CA GLY A 233 -9.14 -11.21 4.02
C GLY A 233 -7.63 -11.20 3.81
N GLY A 234 -6.97 -12.22 4.36
CA GLY A 234 -5.52 -12.32 4.40
C GLY A 234 -4.92 -13.10 3.24
N TYR A 235 -3.68 -12.77 2.91
CA TYR A 235 -2.74 -13.57 2.13
C TYR A 235 -1.49 -13.84 2.95
N ARG A 236 -0.92 -15.03 2.79
CA ARG A 236 0.38 -15.43 3.32
C ARG A 236 1.34 -15.67 2.17
N VAL A 237 2.48 -14.98 2.18
CA VAL A 237 3.59 -15.24 1.27
C VAL A 237 4.45 -16.35 1.88
N VAL A 238 4.41 -17.54 1.28
CA VAL A 238 5.27 -18.69 1.60
C VAL A 238 6.59 -18.51 0.83
N PRO A 239 7.70 -18.18 1.51
CA PRO A 239 8.94 -17.83 0.83
C PRO A 239 9.57 -19.04 0.13
N ARG A 240 10.08 -18.82 -1.07
CA ARG A 240 11.07 -19.68 -1.74
C ARG A 240 12.48 -19.14 -1.58
N SER A 241 12.61 -17.84 -1.38
CA SER A 241 13.86 -17.21 -0.99
C SER A 241 13.62 -16.00 -0.09
N VAL A 242 14.58 -15.72 0.78
CA VAL A 242 14.64 -14.50 1.58
C VAL A 242 16.06 -13.95 1.50
N GLU A 243 16.22 -12.74 0.97
CA GLU A 243 17.50 -12.06 0.85
C GLU A 243 17.62 -10.92 1.87
N PHE A 244 18.78 -10.87 2.52
CA PHE A 244 19.19 -9.84 3.46
C PHE A 244 20.30 -9.04 2.80
N TRP A 245 19.99 -7.77 2.54
CA TRP A 245 20.92 -6.81 1.94
C TRP A 245 21.34 -5.78 2.99
N GLN A 246 22.64 -5.55 3.11
CA GLN A 246 23.23 -4.54 4.00
C GLN A 246 24.12 -3.60 3.19
N GLY A 247 23.83 -2.30 3.31
CA GLY A 247 24.60 -1.23 2.69
C GLY A 247 26.02 -1.16 3.23
N ARG A 248 26.98 -0.96 2.33
CA ARG A 248 28.43 -0.94 2.57
C ARG A 248 29.07 0.13 1.69
N GLU A 249 30.29 0.50 2.06
CA GLU A 249 31.11 1.43 1.29
C GLU A 249 31.43 0.88 -0.11
N ASN A 250 31.80 1.78 -1.03
CA ASN A 250 32.28 1.46 -2.37
C ASN A 250 31.36 0.57 -3.22
N ARG A 251 30.06 0.51 -2.91
CA ARG A 251 29.06 -0.35 -3.58
C ARG A 251 29.28 -1.85 -3.35
N LEU A 252 30.14 -2.23 -2.41
CA LEU A 252 30.42 -3.63 -2.09
C LEU A 252 29.45 -4.16 -1.02
N HIS A 253 28.15 -4.08 -1.33
CA HIS A 253 27.07 -4.44 -0.43
C HIS A 253 27.09 -5.92 -0.05
N ASP A 254 26.76 -6.22 1.20
CA ASP A 254 26.60 -7.60 1.64
C ASP A 254 25.20 -8.09 1.24
N ARG A 255 25.16 -9.20 0.51
CA ARG A 255 23.92 -9.82 0.01
C ARG A 255 23.94 -11.30 0.34
N LEU A 256 23.17 -11.68 1.34
CA LEU A 256 23.02 -13.07 1.74
C LEU A 256 21.58 -13.53 1.54
N ARG A 257 21.41 -14.59 0.78
CA ARG A 257 20.11 -15.12 0.38
C ARG A 257 19.92 -16.53 0.89
N TYR A 258 18.86 -16.73 1.64
CA TYR A 258 18.32 -18.05 1.95
C TYR A 258 17.47 -18.53 0.78
N VAL A 259 17.71 -19.74 0.31
CA VAL A 259 16.94 -20.43 -0.74
C VAL A 259 16.35 -21.70 -0.14
N ALA A 260 15.04 -21.89 -0.32
CA ALA A 260 14.34 -23.06 0.20
C ALA A 260 14.80 -24.32 -0.53
N THR A 261 15.10 -25.38 0.22
CA THR A 261 15.43 -26.72 -0.27
C THR A 261 14.42 -27.74 0.25
N ALA A 262 14.55 -29.01 -0.13
CA ALA A 262 13.71 -30.09 0.40
C ALA A 262 13.87 -30.26 1.94
N ASP A 263 15.09 -30.04 2.45
CA ASP A 263 15.45 -30.30 3.85
C ASP A 263 15.57 -29.04 4.71
N GLY A 264 15.29 -27.85 4.15
CA GLY A 264 15.37 -26.60 4.89
C GLY A 264 15.78 -25.40 4.03
N TRP A 265 16.88 -24.75 4.41
CA TRP A 265 17.38 -23.54 3.78
C TRP A 265 18.87 -23.66 3.47
N GLN A 266 19.25 -23.20 2.28
CA GLN A 266 20.64 -23.02 1.89
C GLN A 266 20.94 -21.52 1.80
N VAL A 267 22.10 -21.10 2.30
CA VAL A 267 22.58 -19.71 2.18
C VAL A 267 23.50 -19.57 0.98
N GLU A 268 23.32 -18.48 0.23
CA GLU A 268 24.18 -18.05 -0.87
C GLU A 268 24.59 -16.59 -0.66
N ARG A 269 25.86 -16.27 -0.92
CA ARG A 269 26.32 -14.89 -1.09
C ARG A 269 26.19 -14.47 -2.54
N LEU A 270 25.62 -13.29 -2.76
CA LEU A 270 25.47 -12.70 -4.09
C LEU A 270 26.43 -11.54 -4.28
N PHE A 271 26.86 -11.31 -5.52
CA PHE A 271 27.53 -10.06 -5.88
C PHE A 271 26.58 -8.86 -5.71
N PRO A 272 27.08 -7.70 -5.27
CA PRO A 272 26.30 -6.48 -5.11
C PRO A 272 25.82 -5.88 -6.44
#